data_AF-A0A947B669-F1
#
_entry.id   AF-A0A947B669-F1
#
_cell.length_a   1.000
_cell.length_b   1.000
_cell.length_c   1.000
_cell.angle_alpha   90.00
_cell.angle_beta   90.00
_cell.angle_gamma   90.00
#
_symmetry.space_group_name_H-M   'P 1'
#
loop_
_entity.id
_entity.type
_entity.pdbx_description
1 polymer ?
#
loop_
_entity_poly.entity_id
_entity_poly.type
_entity_poly.pdbx_seq_one_letter_code
_entity_poly.pdbx_strand_id
1 'polypeptide(L)'
;EKVVPTLADATTLLRLLGRSATGQEMTSYTTFSTGPRHLADRDGPEEYHVVLIDNGRSEILGTPYREILHCIRCGACLNYCPVYGAIGGHAYGWVYPGPMGAVLTPLLLGRKKTRHLPQACTLNGRCQTVCPMNIPLPELLRQLRIDAWQHKDTPRAIRWVGRSLAFVAGHPRLYARFAAFSARVLDALGGQRGRLRSLPFLGGWTGSRDLPIPRGKTFQDQWKQYKEHHEEKKP
;
A
#
# COMPACT_ATOMS: atom_id res chain seq x y z
N GLU A 1 12.81 8.53 13.14
CA GLU A 1 13.28 9.60 14.03
C GLU A 1 12.21 9.77 15.09
N LYS A 2 12.62 9.91 16.36
CA LYS A 2 11.71 10.09 17.49
C LYS A 2 12.37 10.99 18.51
N VAL A 3 11.61 11.98 18.98
CA VAL A 3 11.97 12.78 20.16
C VAL A 3 11.13 12.23 21.30
N VAL A 4 11.80 11.85 22.37
CA VAL A 4 11.16 11.32 23.59
C VAL A 4 11.68 12.09 24.80
N PRO A 5 10.85 12.28 25.84
CA PRO A 5 11.21 13.18 26.93
C PRO A 5 12.23 12.58 27.89
N THR A 6 12.27 11.26 28.05
CA THR A 6 13.18 10.60 29.01
C THR A 6 13.92 9.39 28.44
N LEU A 7 15.01 9.00 29.11
CA LEU A 7 15.76 7.79 28.81
C LEU A 7 14.93 6.51 29.05
N ALA A 8 14.00 6.54 30.01
CA ALA A 8 13.09 5.43 30.27
C ALA A 8 12.13 5.21 29.09
N ASP A 9 11.60 6.29 28.50
CA ASP A 9 10.78 6.22 27.28
C ASP A 9 11.59 5.71 26.10
N ALA A 10 12.82 6.21 25.92
CA ALA A 10 13.73 5.73 24.89
C ALA A 10 13.97 4.22 25.00
N THR A 11 14.27 3.74 26.21
CA THR A 11 14.52 2.31 26.49
C THR A 11 13.27 1.46 26.22
N THR A 12 12.08 1.97 26.56
CA THR A 12 10.81 1.30 26.26
C THR A 12 10.61 1.16 24.75
N LEU A 13 10.84 2.22 23.98
CA LEU A 13 10.75 2.16 22.51
C LEU A 13 11.80 1.23 21.89
N LEU A 14 13.03 1.19 22.41
CA LEU A 14 14.08 0.29 21.93
C LEU A 14 13.71 -1.19 22.16
N ARG A 15 13.10 -1.53 23.30
CA ARG A 15 12.56 -2.88 23.56
C ARG A 15 11.43 -3.22 22.62
N LEU A 16 10.49 -2.30 22.44
CA LEU A 16 9.36 -2.45 21.51
C LEU A 16 9.87 -2.68 20.08
N LEU A 17 10.87 -1.90 19.66
CA LEU A 17 11.51 -1.99 18.35
C LEU A 17 12.11 -3.37 18.12
N GLY A 18 13.00 -3.84 19.01
CA GLY A 18 13.65 -5.14 18.88
C GLY A 18 12.65 -6.30 18.80
N ARG A 19 11.65 -6.29 19.68
CA ARG A 19 10.61 -7.34 19.71
C ARG A 19 9.75 -7.35 18.46
N SER A 20 9.34 -6.18 17.97
CA SER A 20 8.50 -6.10 16.77
C SER A 20 9.27 -6.32 15.46
N ALA A 21 10.56 -5.99 15.42
CA ALA A 21 11.38 -6.12 14.21
C ALA A 21 11.86 -7.56 13.99
N THR A 22 12.57 -8.10 14.99
CA THR A 22 13.37 -9.32 14.90
C THR A 22 13.04 -10.35 15.98
N GLY A 23 12.11 -10.03 16.90
CA GLY A 23 11.78 -10.88 18.04
C GLY A 23 12.83 -10.87 19.17
N GLN A 24 13.82 -9.98 19.09
CA GLN A 24 14.84 -9.83 20.13
C GLN A 24 14.28 -9.10 21.35
N GLU A 25 14.84 -9.33 22.54
CA GLU A 25 14.38 -8.66 23.76
C GLU A 25 14.56 -7.14 23.72
N MET A 26 15.66 -6.69 23.09
CA MET A 26 16.05 -5.30 22.86
C MET A 26 17.01 -5.24 21.65
N THR A 27 17.30 -4.04 21.14
CA THR A 27 18.26 -3.79 20.07
C THR A 27 19.67 -4.22 20.45
N SER A 28 20.37 -4.95 19.57
CA SER A 28 21.73 -5.45 19.83
C SER A 28 22.80 -4.36 19.84
N TYR A 29 22.61 -3.31 19.06
CA TYR A 29 23.53 -2.18 18.98
C TYR A 29 22.78 -0.88 19.23
N THR A 30 23.16 -0.18 20.29
CA THR A 30 22.58 1.12 20.65
C THR A 30 23.66 1.98 21.25
N THR A 31 23.93 3.11 20.59
CA THR A 31 24.90 4.09 21.06
C THR A 31 24.15 5.23 21.74
N PHE A 32 24.52 5.54 22.98
CA PHE A 32 24.08 6.75 23.67
C PHE A 32 25.20 7.78 23.58
N SER A 33 24.90 8.93 23.00
CA SER A 33 25.82 10.07 22.91
C SER A 33 25.34 11.17 23.85
N THR A 34 26.17 11.57 24.80
CA THR A 34 25.82 12.54 25.85
C THR A 34 26.46 13.91 25.67
N GLY A 35 27.24 14.14 24.61
CA GLY A 35 27.90 15.41 24.32
C GLY A 35 29.38 15.26 23.97
N PRO A 36 30.16 16.36 24.01
CA PRO A 36 31.61 16.31 23.88
C PRO A 36 32.26 15.61 25.09
N ARG A 37 33.52 15.19 24.96
CA ARG A 37 34.26 14.54 26.05
C ARG A 37 34.41 15.48 27.25
N HIS A 38 34.31 14.92 28.45
CA HIS A 38 34.69 15.61 29.68
C HIS A 38 36.21 15.55 29.89
N LEU A 39 36.75 16.43 30.73
CA LEU A 39 38.20 16.48 31.04
C LEU A 39 38.75 15.16 31.59
N ALA A 40 37.91 14.39 32.29
CA ALA A 40 38.28 13.11 32.87
C ALA A 40 38.14 11.93 31.88
N ASP A 41 37.51 12.15 30.72
CA ASP A 41 37.32 11.10 29.73
C ASP A 41 38.62 10.86 28.96
N ARG A 42 38.97 9.59 28.78
CA ARG A 42 40.21 9.19 28.08
C ARG A 42 40.17 9.43 26.57
N ASP A 43 38.97 9.49 25.99
CA ASP A 43 38.73 9.64 24.56
C ASP A 43 37.35 10.30 24.32
N GLY A 44 37.14 10.82 23.12
CA GLY A 44 35.87 11.40 22.66
C GLY A 44 36.06 12.69 21.87
N PRO A 45 34.99 13.20 21.24
CA PRO A 45 35.06 14.40 20.43
C PRO A 45 35.19 15.66 21.31
N GLU A 46 35.95 16.65 20.84
CA GLU A 46 36.03 17.97 21.49
C GLU A 46 34.76 18.79 21.30
N GLU A 47 34.09 18.61 20.15
CA GLU A 47 32.82 19.25 19.83
C GLU A 47 31.77 18.22 19.42
N TYR A 48 30.52 18.44 19.83
CA TYR A 48 29.39 17.59 19.48
C TYR A 48 28.24 18.44 18.95
N HIS A 49 27.94 18.31 17.66
CA HIS A 49 26.92 19.08 16.96
C HIS A 49 25.74 18.19 16.56
N VAL A 50 24.52 18.57 16.94
CA VAL A 50 23.30 17.87 16.54
C VAL A 50 22.45 18.78 15.65
N VAL A 51 22.27 18.38 14.39
CA VAL A 51 21.42 19.10 13.43
C VAL A 51 20.08 18.39 13.31
N LEU A 52 19.02 19.04 13.78
CA LEU A 52 17.64 18.55 13.64
C LEU A 52 17.02 19.16 12.39
N ILE A 53 16.59 18.31 11.46
CA ILE A 53 15.96 18.74 10.20
C ILE A 53 14.51 18.29 10.22
N ASP A 54 13.58 19.26 10.19
CA ASP A 54 12.15 18.96 10.14
C ASP A 54 11.75 18.24 8.86
N ASN A 55 12.34 18.59 7.70
CA ASN A 55 12.09 17.94 6.41
C ASN A 55 10.58 17.73 6.12
N GLY A 56 9.73 18.71 6.46
CA GLY A 56 8.29 18.69 6.22
C GLY A 56 7.47 17.86 7.22
N ARG A 57 8.03 17.40 8.34
CA ARG A 57 7.26 16.66 9.36
C ARG A 57 6.28 17.57 10.11
N SER A 58 6.65 18.82 10.34
CA SER A 58 5.77 19.80 10.98
C SER A 58 4.52 20.07 10.15
N GLU A 59 4.63 20.07 8.82
CA GLU A 59 3.47 20.21 7.91
C GLU A 59 2.51 19.00 8.03
N ILE A 60 3.05 17.79 8.19
CA ILE A 60 2.25 16.56 8.32
C ILE A 60 1.47 16.56 9.65
N LEU A 61 2.04 17.12 10.72
CA LEU A 61 1.45 17.10 12.06
C LEU A 61 0.05 17.72 12.11
N GLY A 62 -0.20 18.76 11.31
CA GLY A 62 -1.50 19.45 11.20
C GLY A 62 -2.51 18.76 10.28
N THR A 63 -2.20 17.60 9.72
CA THR A 63 -3.04 16.90 8.75
C THR A 63 -3.70 15.65 9.33
N PRO A 64 -4.69 15.06 8.64
CA PRO A 64 -5.22 13.73 8.97
C PRO A 64 -4.18 12.58 8.89
N TYR A 65 -2.93 12.88 8.52
CA TYR A 65 -1.86 11.89 8.37
C TYR A 65 -0.89 11.85 9.56
N ARG A 66 -1.08 12.68 10.59
CA ARG A 66 -0.17 12.83 11.74
C ARG A 66 0.23 11.51 12.40
N GLU A 67 -0.64 10.50 12.42
CA GLU A 67 -0.35 9.19 13.02
C GLU A 67 0.85 8.50 12.37
N ILE A 68 1.18 8.82 11.11
CA ILE A 68 2.39 8.28 10.45
C ILE A 68 3.67 8.71 11.18
N LEU A 69 3.66 9.87 11.83
CA LEU A 69 4.79 10.41 12.58
C LEU A 69 5.05 9.64 13.88
N HIS A 70 4.17 8.74 14.31
CA HIS A 70 4.43 7.84 15.44
C HIS A 70 5.34 6.67 15.08
N CYS A 71 5.65 6.45 13.79
CA CYS A 71 6.42 5.30 13.35
C CYS A 71 7.84 5.26 13.97
N ILE A 72 8.15 4.21 14.74
CA ILE A 72 9.48 3.96 15.31
C ILE A 72 10.44 3.23 14.36
N ARG A 73 10.01 2.98 13.12
CA ARG A 73 10.78 2.27 12.08
C ARG A 73 11.21 0.84 12.48
N CYS A 74 10.37 0.12 13.20
CA CYS A 74 10.62 -1.27 13.59
C CYS A 74 10.52 -2.28 12.43
N GLY A 75 10.02 -1.90 11.25
CA GLY A 75 9.95 -2.81 10.11
C GLY A 75 8.89 -3.91 10.18
N ALA A 76 8.15 -4.06 11.29
CA ALA A 76 7.09 -5.06 11.43
C ALA A 76 6.10 -5.04 10.24
N CYS A 77 5.68 -3.85 9.80
CA CYS A 77 4.78 -3.70 8.66
C CYS A 77 5.35 -4.26 7.33
N LEU A 78 6.67 -4.31 7.16
CA LEU A 78 7.33 -4.85 5.97
C LEU A 78 7.14 -6.37 5.91
N ASN A 79 7.38 -7.06 7.02
CA ASN A 79 7.33 -8.52 7.13
C ASN A 79 5.94 -9.10 6.77
N TYR A 80 4.88 -8.36 7.10
CA TYR A 80 3.50 -8.79 6.83
C TYR A 80 2.90 -8.20 5.54
N CYS A 81 3.68 -7.42 4.79
CA CYS A 81 3.21 -6.82 3.56
C CYS A 81 3.46 -7.76 2.37
N PRO A 82 2.42 -8.31 1.73
CA PRO A 82 2.59 -9.22 0.59
C PRO A 82 3.18 -8.50 -0.63
N VAL A 83 2.95 -7.20 -0.77
CA VAL A 83 3.53 -6.40 -1.85
C VAL A 83 5.02 -6.28 -1.65
N TYR A 84 5.46 -5.81 -0.47
CA TYR A 84 6.89 -5.69 -0.14
C TYR A 84 7.61 -7.04 -0.24
N GLY A 85 7.00 -8.13 0.25
CA GLY A 85 7.58 -9.47 0.13
C GLY A 85 7.75 -9.94 -1.32
N ALA A 86 6.90 -9.49 -2.25
CA ALA A 86 6.97 -9.89 -3.66
C ALA A 86 7.94 -9.03 -4.50
N ILE A 87 8.00 -7.72 -4.26
CA ILE A 87 8.75 -6.77 -5.11
C ILE A 87 10.02 -6.20 -4.45
N GLY A 88 10.20 -6.43 -3.15
CA GLY A 88 11.30 -5.89 -2.37
C GLY A 88 11.22 -4.37 -2.14
N GLY A 89 12.25 -3.82 -1.49
CA GLY A 89 12.31 -2.41 -1.12
C GLY A 89 12.61 -1.45 -2.28
N HIS A 90 13.44 -1.87 -3.25
CA HIS A 90 13.89 -0.98 -4.34
C HIS A 90 12.73 -0.51 -5.24
N ALA A 91 11.72 -1.35 -5.43
CA ALA A 91 10.55 -1.00 -6.25
C ALA A 91 9.72 0.17 -5.68
N TYR A 92 9.91 0.54 -4.41
CA TYR A 92 9.28 1.72 -3.81
C TYR A 92 9.96 3.05 -4.21
N GLY A 93 11.15 3.01 -4.79
CA GLY A 93 11.80 4.19 -5.40
C GLY A 93 12.24 5.28 -4.43
N TRP A 94 12.31 5.00 -3.13
CA TRP A 94 12.77 5.95 -2.11
C TRP A 94 13.37 5.24 -0.88
N VAL A 95 14.00 6.02 0.01
CA VAL A 95 14.65 5.51 1.23
C VAL A 95 13.66 4.91 2.25
N TYR A 96 12.36 5.20 2.12
CA TYR A 96 11.31 4.64 2.96
C TYR A 96 10.48 3.63 2.15
N PRO A 97 10.69 2.32 2.35
CA PRO A 97 9.96 1.30 1.61
C PRO A 97 8.71 0.80 2.38
N GLY A 98 7.95 -0.08 1.71
CA GLY A 98 6.83 -0.82 2.29
C GLY A 98 5.63 0.03 2.66
N PRO A 99 4.70 -0.49 3.50
CA PRO A 99 3.45 0.18 3.82
C PRO A 99 3.64 1.57 4.46
N MET A 100 4.62 1.72 5.35
CA MET A 100 4.93 3.01 5.98
C MET A 100 5.46 4.02 4.94
N GLY A 101 6.41 3.59 4.10
CA GLY A 101 6.94 4.42 3.02
C GLY A 101 5.89 4.83 1.98
N ALA A 102 4.92 3.95 1.71
CA ALA A 102 3.82 4.25 0.81
C ALA A 102 2.87 5.34 1.32
N VAL A 103 2.85 5.61 2.64
CA VAL A 103 2.15 6.75 3.23
C VAL A 103 3.06 7.97 3.29
N LEU A 104 4.26 7.82 3.85
CA LEU A 104 5.14 8.95 4.17
C LEU A 104 5.72 9.61 2.91
N THR A 105 6.16 8.83 1.92
CA THR A 105 6.84 9.35 0.73
C THR A 105 5.96 10.30 -0.10
N PRO A 106 4.65 10.03 -0.32
CA PRO A 106 3.75 11.00 -0.93
C PRO A 106 3.57 12.31 -0.18
N LEU A 107 3.66 12.31 1.15
CA LEU A 107 3.56 13.51 1.97
C LEU A 107 4.82 14.37 1.87
N LEU A 108 5.99 13.74 1.70
CA LEU A 108 7.27 14.43 1.63
C LEU A 108 7.65 14.90 0.23
N LEU A 109 7.40 14.08 -0.80
CA LEU A 109 7.82 14.36 -2.19
C LEU A 109 6.69 14.85 -3.09
N GLY A 110 5.48 14.89 -2.55
CA GLY A 110 4.27 15.22 -3.26
C GLY A 110 3.59 14.02 -3.94
N ARG A 111 2.26 14.03 -3.88
CA ARG A 111 1.38 12.94 -4.34
C ARG A 111 1.48 12.65 -5.84
N LYS A 112 1.72 13.66 -6.68
CA LYS A 112 1.78 13.48 -8.15
C LYS A 112 2.94 12.57 -8.58
N LYS A 113 4.12 12.77 -8.00
CA LYS A 113 5.35 12.01 -8.32
C LYS A 113 5.29 10.58 -7.79
N THR A 114 4.57 10.37 -6.70
CA THR A 114 4.55 9.14 -5.89
C THR A 114 3.23 8.39 -5.95
N ARG A 115 2.33 8.78 -6.87
CA ARG A 115 0.94 8.29 -6.98
C ARG A 115 0.77 6.77 -7.06
N HIS A 116 1.81 6.06 -7.49
CA HIS A 116 1.79 4.61 -7.61
C HIS A 116 1.92 3.92 -6.24
N LEU A 117 2.55 4.55 -5.25
CA LEU A 117 2.80 3.93 -3.95
C LEU A 117 1.51 3.63 -3.18
N PRO A 118 0.57 4.59 -2.99
CA PRO A 118 -0.68 4.27 -2.33
C PRO A 118 -1.50 3.25 -3.11
N GLN A 119 -1.41 3.26 -4.46
CA GLN A 119 -2.19 2.37 -5.33
C GLN A 119 -1.66 0.93 -5.37
N ALA A 120 -0.38 0.71 -5.08
CA ALA A 120 0.20 -0.63 -5.03
C ALA A 120 -0.31 -1.48 -3.84
N CYS A 121 -0.80 -0.84 -2.77
CA CYS A 121 -1.27 -1.55 -1.58
C CYS A 121 -2.53 -2.40 -1.85
N THR A 122 -2.57 -3.63 -1.32
CA THR A 122 -3.76 -4.49 -1.39
C THR A 122 -4.81 -4.20 -0.32
N LEU A 123 -4.52 -3.27 0.61
CA LEU A 123 -5.36 -2.91 1.76
C LEU A 123 -5.75 -4.11 2.64
N ASN A 124 -4.84 -5.08 2.80
CA ASN A 124 -5.10 -6.30 3.58
C ASN A 124 -5.24 -6.10 5.10
N GLY A 125 -4.89 -4.93 5.65
CA GLY A 125 -5.00 -4.62 7.07
C GLY A 125 -3.89 -5.16 7.99
N ARG A 126 -3.10 -6.15 7.58
CA ARG A 126 -2.14 -6.84 8.46
C ARG A 126 -1.11 -5.90 9.08
N CYS A 127 -0.64 -4.91 8.32
CA CYS A 127 0.34 -3.94 8.80
C CYS A 127 -0.16 -3.11 9.99
N GLN A 128 -1.47 -2.87 10.11
CA GLN A 128 -2.07 -2.18 11.26
C GLN A 128 -2.17 -3.11 12.47
N THR A 129 -2.59 -4.37 12.27
CA THR A 129 -2.73 -5.36 13.35
C THR A 129 -1.41 -5.62 14.09
N VAL A 130 -0.29 -5.58 13.36
CA VAL A 130 1.04 -5.87 13.92
C VAL A 130 1.81 -4.62 14.33
N CYS A 131 1.26 -3.42 14.10
CA CYS A 131 1.96 -2.18 14.39
C CYS A 131 1.98 -1.94 15.91
N PRO A 132 3.15 -1.90 16.55
CA PRO A 132 3.20 -1.70 18.00
C PRO A 132 2.88 -0.25 18.40
N MET A 133 2.80 0.66 17.43
CA MET A 133 2.42 2.07 17.62
C MET A 133 0.98 2.36 17.19
N ASN A 134 0.18 1.32 16.88
CA ASN A 134 -1.22 1.42 16.46
C ASN A 134 -1.48 2.38 15.29
N ILE A 135 -0.55 2.48 14.33
CA ILE A 135 -0.69 3.36 13.17
C ILE A 135 -1.68 2.75 12.17
N PRO A 136 -2.75 3.46 11.78
CA PRO A 136 -3.77 2.93 10.88
C PRO A 136 -3.33 3.05 9.40
N LEU A 137 -2.21 2.39 9.04
CA LEU A 137 -1.61 2.48 7.70
C LEU A 137 -2.59 2.23 6.55
N PRO A 138 -3.50 1.23 6.58
CA PRO A 138 -4.48 1.02 5.52
C PRO A 138 -5.41 2.22 5.33
N GLU A 139 -5.83 2.85 6.42
CA GLU A 139 -6.73 4.01 6.38
C GLU A 139 -6.00 5.23 5.83
N LEU A 140 -4.77 5.48 6.27
CA LEU A 140 -3.94 6.56 5.72
C LEU A 140 -3.69 6.39 4.21
N LEU A 141 -3.43 5.16 3.76
CA LEU A 141 -3.28 4.84 2.33
C LEU A 141 -4.59 5.04 1.56
N ARG A 142 -5.73 4.67 2.15
CA ARG A 142 -7.06 4.91 1.57
C ARG A 142 -7.33 6.40 1.42
N GLN A 143 -7.03 7.20 2.45
CA GLN A 143 -7.18 8.65 2.41
C GLN A 143 -6.30 9.28 1.33
N LEU A 144 -5.04 8.84 1.18
CA LEU A 144 -4.16 9.30 0.09
C LEU A 144 -4.75 9.02 -1.30
N ARG A 145 -5.43 7.88 -1.49
CA ARG A 145 -6.11 7.57 -2.76
C ARG A 145 -7.29 8.51 -3.02
N ILE A 146 -8.05 8.85 -1.97
CA ILE A 146 -9.17 9.79 -2.04
C ILE A 146 -8.67 11.19 -2.38
N ASP A 147 -7.66 11.68 -1.67
CA ASP A 147 -7.05 12.99 -1.91
C ASP A 147 -6.50 13.08 -3.34
N ALA A 148 -5.78 12.05 -3.80
CA ALA A 148 -5.26 12.00 -5.16
C ALA A 148 -6.37 12.08 -6.23
N TRP A 149 -7.54 11.50 -5.96
CA TRP A 149 -8.71 11.58 -6.83
C TRP A 149 -9.35 12.98 -6.82
N GLN A 150 -9.54 13.56 -5.63
CA GLN A 150 -10.15 14.88 -5.44
C GLN A 150 -9.28 15.99 -6.04
N HIS A 151 -7.98 15.95 -5.81
CA HIS A 151 -7.01 16.91 -6.35
C HIS A 151 -6.65 16.67 -7.82
N LYS A 152 -7.23 15.65 -8.47
CA LYS A 152 -6.98 15.30 -9.88
C LYS A 152 -5.50 15.00 -10.16
N ASP A 153 -4.81 14.40 -9.20
CA ASP A 153 -3.40 13.94 -9.34
C ASP A 153 -3.29 12.71 -10.25
N THR A 154 -4.39 11.97 -10.41
CA THR A 154 -4.50 10.85 -11.35
C THR A 154 -4.73 11.31 -12.81
N PRO A 155 -4.15 10.62 -13.82
CA PRO A 155 -4.37 10.92 -15.23
C PRO A 155 -5.85 10.98 -15.64
N ARG A 156 -6.20 11.90 -16.54
CA ARG A 156 -7.59 12.08 -17.02
C ARG A 156 -8.19 10.79 -17.61
N ALA A 157 -7.41 10.04 -18.38
CA ALA A 157 -7.84 8.78 -18.98
C ALA A 157 -8.27 7.75 -17.91
N ILE A 158 -7.46 7.58 -16.86
CA ILE A 158 -7.77 6.66 -15.74
C ILE A 158 -9.04 7.11 -15.02
N ARG A 159 -9.24 8.41 -14.84
CA ARG A 159 -10.46 8.95 -14.20
C ARG A 159 -11.71 8.69 -15.03
N TRP A 160 -11.62 8.82 -16.35
CA TRP A 160 -12.72 8.49 -17.25
C TRP A 160 -13.04 6.99 -17.22
N VAL A 161 -12.03 6.13 -17.37
CA VAL A 161 -12.21 4.67 -17.26
C VAL A 161 -12.82 4.29 -15.91
N GLY A 162 -12.31 4.84 -14.81
CA GLY A 162 -12.84 4.56 -13.47
C GLY A 162 -14.29 5.01 -13.29
N ARG A 163 -14.67 6.19 -13.81
CA ARG A 163 -16.06 6.68 -13.77
C ARG A 163 -16.99 5.81 -14.61
N SER A 164 -16.58 5.45 -15.82
CA SER A 164 -17.35 4.56 -16.70
C SER A 164 -17.53 3.18 -16.05
N LEU A 165 -16.46 2.62 -15.47
CA LEU A 165 -16.53 1.34 -14.77
C LEU A 165 -17.46 1.42 -13.55
N ALA A 166 -17.36 2.48 -12.74
CA ALA A 166 -18.25 2.69 -11.59
C ALA A 166 -19.72 2.84 -12.02
N PHE A 167 -19.98 3.57 -13.11
CA PHE A 167 -21.33 3.72 -13.67
C PHE A 167 -21.88 2.36 -14.12
N VAL A 168 -21.11 1.59 -14.89
CA VAL A 168 -21.53 0.27 -15.39
C VAL A 168 -21.75 -0.70 -14.22
N ALA A 169 -20.81 -0.76 -13.27
CA ALA A 169 -20.90 -1.63 -12.10
C ALA A 169 -22.07 -1.26 -11.16
N GLY A 170 -22.44 0.02 -11.09
CA GLY A 170 -23.61 0.48 -10.33
C GLY A 170 -24.96 0.09 -10.93
N HIS A 171 -25.00 -0.38 -12.18
CA HIS A 171 -26.22 -0.77 -12.88
C HIS A 171 -26.20 -2.28 -13.23
N PRO A 172 -26.80 -3.16 -12.40
CA PRO A 172 -26.66 -4.61 -12.54
C PRO A 172 -27.02 -5.16 -13.93
N ARG A 173 -28.08 -4.63 -14.56
CA ARG A 173 -28.49 -5.03 -15.92
C ARG A 173 -27.47 -4.63 -16.99
N LEU A 174 -26.89 -3.45 -16.87
CA LEU A 174 -25.88 -2.94 -17.80
C LEU A 174 -24.58 -3.73 -17.64
N TYR A 175 -24.15 -3.93 -16.39
CA TYR A 175 -22.99 -4.75 -16.06
C TYR A 175 -23.14 -6.17 -16.62
N ALA A 176 -24.30 -6.81 -16.45
CA ALA A 176 -24.52 -8.16 -16.94
C ALA A 176 -24.47 -8.28 -18.46
N ARG A 177 -25.14 -7.35 -19.18
CA ARG A 177 -25.08 -7.30 -20.65
C ARG A 177 -23.66 -7.06 -21.14
N PHE A 178 -22.95 -6.12 -20.52
CA PHE A 178 -21.57 -5.81 -20.87
C PHE A 178 -20.63 -6.99 -20.62
N ALA A 179 -20.77 -7.68 -19.48
CA ALA A 179 -19.99 -8.86 -19.14
C ALA A 179 -20.26 -10.05 -20.08
N ALA A 180 -21.53 -10.30 -20.43
CA ALA A 180 -21.87 -11.35 -21.38
C ALA A 180 -21.35 -11.04 -22.80
N PHE A 181 -21.46 -9.78 -23.22
CA PHE A 181 -20.90 -9.33 -24.50
C PHE A 181 -19.37 -9.46 -24.54
N SER A 182 -18.68 -8.99 -23.51
CA SER A 182 -17.21 -9.06 -23.43
C SER A 182 -16.71 -10.50 -23.37
N ALA A 183 -17.40 -11.39 -22.65
CA ALA A 183 -17.07 -12.81 -22.62
C ALA A 183 -17.17 -13.46 -24.01
N ARG A 184 -18.25 -13.18 -24.78
CA ARG A 184 -18.42 -13.70 -26.15
C ARG A 184 -17.36 -13.18 -27.11
N VAL A 185 -17.01 -11.90 -27.00
CA VAL A 185 -15.95 -11.30 -27.83
C VAL A 185 -14.59 -11.93 -27.52
N LEU A 186 -14.26 -12.10 -26.23
CA LEU A 186 -13.00 -12.73 -25.82
C LEU A 186 -12.92 -14.20 -26.24
N ASP A 187 -14.04 -14.94 -26.17
CA ASP A 187 -14.14 -16.33 -26.62
C ASP A 187 -13.93 -16.44 -28.14
N ALA A 188 -14.58 -15.58 -28.92
CA ALA A 188 -14.40 -15.51 -30.36
C ALA A 188 -12.95 -15.15 -30.76
N LEU A 189 -12.31 -14.23 -30.03
CA LEU A 189 -10.96 -13.77 -30.35
C LEU A 189 -9.87 -14.80 -30.03
N GLY A 190 -10.03 -15.60 -28.98
CA GLY A 190 -8.98 -16.54 -28.60
C GLY A 190 -9.25 -18.01 -28.92
N GLY A 191 -10.44 -18.32 -29.44
CA GLY A 191 -10.76 -19.58 -30.12
C GLY A 191 -10.34 -20.83 -29.34
N GLN A 192 -9.83 -21.85 -30.04
CA GLN A 192 -9.47 -23.13 -29.42
C GLN A 192 -8.28 -23.07 -28.46
N ARG A 193 -7.46 -22.01 -28.51
CA ARG A 193 -6.23 -21.89 -27.72
C ARG A 193 -6.49 -21.59 -26.24
N GLY A 194 -7.69 -21.13 -25.88
CA GLY A 194 -8.07 -20.88 -24.48
C GLY A 194 -7.33 -19.73 -23.78
N ARG A 195 -6.41 -19.05 -24.50
CA ARG A 195 -5.59 -17.94 -23.98
C ARG A 195 -5.29 -16.92 -25.07
N LEU A 196 -5.20 -15.65 -24.68
CA LEU A 196 -4.73 -14.54 -25.53
C LEU A 196 -3.35 -14.08 -25.08
N ARG A 197 -2.35 -14.17 -25.98
CA ARG A 197 -0.96 -13.74 -25.75
C ARG A 197 -0.73 -12.24 -25.89
N SER A 198 -1.60 -11.55 -26.61
CA SER A 198 -1.49 -10.11 -26.84
C SER A 198 -2.87 -9.50 -26.95
N LEU A 199 -3.03 -8.34 -26.31
CA LEU A 199 -4.23 -7.52 -26.40
C LEU A 199 -3.82 -6.09 -26.75
N PRO A 200 -4.49 -5.46 -27.72
CA PRO A 200 -4.23 -4.07 -28.04
C PRO A 200 -4.46 -3.22 -26.78
N PHE A 201 -3.61 -2.23 -26.55
CA PHE A 201 -3.62 -1.32 -25.39
C PHE A 201 -3.31 -1.95 -24.02
N LEU A 202 -3.10 -3.27 -23.94
CA LEU A 202 -2.75 -4.00 -22.70
C LEU A 202 -1.38 -4.70 -22.77
N GLY A 203 -0.52 -4.28 -23.70
CA GLY A 203 0.79 -4.87 -23.96
C GLY A 203 1.69 -5.00 -22.73
N GLY A 204 1.61 -4.05 -21.78
CA GLY A 204 2.38 -4.13 -20.54
C GLY A 204 1.97 -5.30 -19.63
N TRP A 205 0.69 -5.68 -19.64
CA TRP A 205 0.19 -6.84 -18.89
C TRP A 205 0.42 -8.13 -19.68
N THR A 206 0.10 -8.13 -20.98
CA THR A 206 0.25 -9.31 -21.83
C THR A 206 1.70 -9.67 -22.14
N GLY A 207 2.65 -8.77 -21.92
CA GLY A 207 4.09 -9.04 -22.06
C GLY A 207 4.66 -9.99 -21.01
N SER A 208 3.96 -10.19 -19.88
CA SER A 208 4.38 -11.13 -18.82
C SER A 208 3.33 -12.18 -18.47
N ARG A 209 2.08 -12.03 -18.95
CA ARG A 209 0.95 -12.88 -18.59
C ARG A 209 0.03 -13.14 -19.78
N ASP A 210 -0.36 -14.39 -19.97
CA ASP A 210 -1.46 -14.72 -20.88
C ASP A 210 -2.81 -14.37 -20.26
N LEU A 211 -3.75 -13.80 -21.04
CA LEU A 211 -5.13 -13.65 -20.60
C LEU A 211 -5.87 -14.99 -20.71
N PRO A 212 -6.36 -15.59 -19.60
CA PRO A 212 -7.26 -16.73 -19.70
C PRO A 212 -8.60 -16.28 -20.29
N ILE A 213 -9.11 -17.04 -21.27
CA ILE A 213 -10.38 -16.73 -21.93
C ILE A 213 -11.53 -17.28 -21.08
N PRO A 214 -12.56 -16.47 -20.77
CA PRO A 214 -13.77 -16.98 -20.14
C PRO A 214 -14.50 -17.93 -21.10
N ARG A 215 -14.68 -19.20 -20.70
CA ARG A 215 -15.44 -20.19 -21.47
C ARG A 215 -16.86 -20.36 -20.89
N GLY A 216 -17.84 -20.43 -21.78
CA GLY A 216 -19.22 -20.72 -21.42
C GLY A 216 -20.02 -19.50 -20.93
N LYS A 217 -21.08 -19.77 -20.16
CA LYS A 217 -22.02 -18.75 -19.66
C LYS A 217 -21.38 -17.94 -18.53
N THR A 218 -21.73 -16.66 -18.41
CA THR A 218 -21.25 -15.83 -17.29
C THR A 218 -21.80 -16.34 -15.96
N PHE A 219 -21.16 -15.99 -14.83
CA PHE A 219 -21.69 -16.31 -13.50
C PHE A 219 -23.15 -15.87 -13.33
N GLN A 220 -23.53 -14.71 -13.88
CA GLN A 220 -24.90 -14.19 -13.77
C GLN A 220 -25.89 -14.99 -14.59
N ASP A 221 -25.51 -15.44 -15.79
CA ASP A 221 -26.33 -16.34 -16.59
C ASP A 221 -26.52 -17.70 -15.91
N GLN A 222 -25.43 -18.23 -15.33
CA GLN A 222 -25.46 -19.47 -14.54
C GLN A 222 -26.35 -19.32 -13.30
N TRP A 223 -26.23 -18.19 -12.60
CA TRP A 223 -27.02 -17.88 -11.42
C TRP A 223 -28.51 -17.72 -11.73
N LYS A 224 -28.84 -17.09 -12.87
CA LYS A 224 -30.22 -16.97 -13.34
C LYS A 224 -30.82 -18.35 -13.63
N GLN A 225 -30.10 -19.20 -14.35
CA GLN A 225 -30.54 -20.58 -14.61
C GLN A 225 -30.69 -21.40 -13.34
N TYR A 226 -29.75 -21.25 -12.40
CA TYR A 226 -29.82 -21.90 -11.10
C TYR A 226 -31.10 -21.53 -10.35
N LYS A 227 -31.45 -20.23 -10.34
CA LYS A 227 -32.70 -19.74 -9.73
C LYS A 227 -33.95 -20.28 -10.43
N GLU A 228 -34.00 -20.20 -11.76
CA GLU A 228 -35.14 -20.71 -12.55
C GLU A 228 -35.38 -22.21 -12.27
N HIS A 229 -34.31 -23.02 -12.28
CA HIS A 229 -34.42 -24.45 -11.95
C HIS A 229 -34.79 -24.77 -10.49
N HIS A 230 -34.54 -23.88 -9.54
CA HIS A 230 -34.91 -24.08 -8.13
C HIS A 230 -36.28 -23.48 -7.79
N GLU A 231 -36.72 -22.43 -8.49
CA GLU A 231 -38.07 -21.88 -8.38
C GLU A 231 -39.11 -22.78 -9.05
N GLU A 232 -38.79 -23.43 -10.17
CA GLU A 232 -39.64 -24.46 -10.81
C GLU A 232 -39.78 -25.75 -9.97
N LYS A 233 -38.87 -25.99 -9.02
CA LYS A 233 -38.87 -27.17 -8.14
C LYS A 233 -39.42 -26.90 -6.73
N LYS A 234 -39.90 -25.68 -6.47
CA LYS A 234 -40.60 -25.36 -5.21
C LYS A 234 -42.06 -25.86 -5.35
N PRO A 235 -42.52 -26.77 -4.47
CA PRO A 235 -43.89 -27.28 -4.51
C PRO A 235 -44.93 -26.18 -4.24
#